data_AF-A0A6G9Z9F8-F1
#
_entry.id   AF-A0A6G9Z9F8-F1
#
_cell.length_a   1.000
_cell.length_b   1.000
_cell.length_c   1.000
_cell.angle_alpha   90.00
_cell.angle_beta   90.00
_cell.angle_gamma   90.00
#
_symmetry.space_group_name_H-M   'P 1'
#
loop_
_entity.id
_entity.type
_entity.pdbx_description
1 polymer ?
#
loop_
_entity_poly.entity_id
_entity_poly.type
_entity_poly.pdbx_seq_one_letter_code
_entity_poly.pdbx_strand_id
1 'polypeptide(L)'
;MNHVVPLPDPGRLPVLARLHHLPTAAGMTIPFVTRTHRDLHHPVWGAVDSVRHRAAFERGLCQVCGLPLEHRVVVFARPDDWLRGVALEPGLHPECAWYSSRVCPMLVSRRFTNSEVAVAIN
;
A
#
# COMPACT_ATOMS: atom_id res chain seq x y z
N MET A 1 17.27 -26.97 6.45
CA MET A 1 16.33 -25.88 6.11
C MET A 1 15.86 -25.25 7.40
N ASN A 2 16.59 -24.24 7.89
CA ASN A 2 16.21 -23.52 9.11
C ASN A 2 15.47 -22.26 8.67
N HIS A 3 14.13 -22.30 8.65
CA HIS A 3 13.33 -21.09 8.55
C HIS A 3 13.45 -20.37 9.89
N VAL A 4 14.38 -19.42 9.96
CA VAL A 4 14.41 -18.45 11.07
C VAL A 4 13.13 -17.64 10.96
N VAL A 5 12.16 -17.91 11.83
CA VAL A 5 11.01 -17.03 12.04
C VAL A 5 11.55 -15.83 12.83
N PRO A 6 11.59 -14.62 12.26
CA PRO A 6 12.09 -13.46 13.00
C PRO A 6 11.20 -13.23 14.23
N LEU A 7 11.83 -13.01 15.38
CA LEU A 7 11.13 -12.57 16.58
C LEU A 7 10.36 -11.27 16.29
N PRO A 8 9.24 -11.00 16.99
CA PRO A 8 8.51 -9.74 16.83
C PRO A 8 9.46 -8.57 17.14
N ASP A 9 9.69 -7.71 16.16
CA ASP A 9 10.43 -6.47 16.34
C ASP A 9 9.52 -5.49 17.11
N PRO A 10 9.85 -5.11 18.36
CA PRO A 10 9.03 -4.21 19.17
C PRO A 10 8.88 -2.80 18.55
N GLY A 11 9.68 -2.45 17.53
CA GLY A 11 9.52 -1.23 16.73
C GLY A 11 8.59 -1.39 15.52
N ARG A 12 8.12 -2.61 15.22
CA ARG A 12 7.28 -2.89 14.04
C ARG A 12 5.80 -2.69 14.36
N LEU A 13 5.17 -1.81 13.58
CA LEU A 13 3.73 -1.58 13.65
C LEU A 13 2.95 -2.87 13.33
N PRO A 14 1.97 -3.27 14.15
CA PRO A 14 1.15 -4.45 13.86
C PRO A 14 0.32 -4.25 12.58
N VAL A 15 0.02 -5.36 11.90
CA VAL A 15 -0.90 -5.35 10.75
C VAL A 15 -2.29 -4.93 11.22
N LEU A 16 -2.86 -3.92 10.57
CA LEU A 16 -4.22 -3.45 10.87
C LEU A 16 -5.25 -4.57 10.70
N ALA A 17 -6.26 -4.61 11.57
CA ALA A 17 -7.33 -5.61 11.51
C ALA A 17 -8.02 -5.69 10.13
N ARG A 18 -8.23 -4.54 9.46
CA ARG A 18 -8.77 -4.48 8.09
C ARG A 18 -7.91 -5.19 7.06
N LEU A 19 -6.63 -5.44 7.35
CA LEU A 19 -5.69 -6.10 6.44
C LEU A 19 -5.46 -7.57 6.79
N HIS A 20 -6.14 -8.12 7.82
CA HIS A 20 -5.95 -9.51 8.25
C HIS A 20 -6.45 -10.54 7.22
N HIS A 21 -7.30 -10.14 6.28
CA HIS A 21 -7.72 -11.01 5.17
C HIS A 21 -6.67 -11.13 4.06
N LEU A 22 -5.59 -10.35 4.13
CA LEU A 22 -4.53 -10.37 3.14
C LEU A 22 -3.33 -11.19 3.62
N PRO A 23 -2.58 -11.79 2.67
CA PRO A 23 -1.34 -12.46 3.01
C PRO A 23 -0.30 -11.44 3.51
N THR A 24 0.62 -11.94 4.33
CA THR A 24 1.71 -11.14 4.90
C THR A 24 3.05 -11.74 4.53
N ALA A 25 4.06 -10.89 4.35
CA ALA A 25 5.45 -11.27 4.16
C ALA A 25 6.35 -10.20 4.79
N ALA A 26 7.50 -10.63 5.34
CA ALA A 26 8.40 -9.75 6.10
C ALA A 26 7.70 -8.93 7.21
N GLY A 27 6.63 -9.49 7.81
CA GLY A 27 5.81 -8.88 8.86
C GLY A 27 5.00 -7.65 8.43
N MET A 28 4.74 -7.51 7.13
CA MET A 28 3.85 -6.51 6.56
C MET A 28 2.79 -7.19 5.71
N THR A 29 1.64 -6.52 5.53
CA THR A 29 0.67 -6.92 4.51
C THR A 29 1.29 -6.87 3.13
N ILE A 30 0.92 -7.81 2.26
CA ILE A 30 1.17 -7.75 0.81
C ILE A 30 -0.02 -6.99 0.19
N PRO A 31 0.16 -5.74 -0.30
CA PRO A 31 -0.92 -4.97 -0.93
C PRO A 31 -1.58 -5.71 -2.09
N PHE A 32 -2.88 -5.48 -2.31
CA PHE A 32 -3.66 -6.04 -3.42
C PHE A 32 -2.97 -5.86 -4.79
N VAL A 33 -2.43 -4.67 -5.06
CA VAL A 33 -1.74 -4.36 -6.32
C VAL A 33 -0.31 -4.90 -6.42
N THR A 34 0.22 -5.56 -5.38
CA THR A 34 1.58 -6.09 -5.42
C THR A 34 1.65 -7.26 -6.38
N ARG A 35 2.64 -7.23 -7.27
CA ARG A 35 2.97 -8.41 -8.08
C ARG A 35 3.51 -9.50 -7.18
N THR A 36 2.96 -10.69 -7.34
CA THR A 36 3.47 -11.88 -6.67
C THR A 36 4.03 -12.84 -7.71
N HIS A 37 4.84 -13.79 -7.26
CA HIS A 37 5.15 -14.97 -8.06
C HIS A 37 3.89 -15.87 -8.19
N ARG A 38 4.06 -17.17 -8.43
CA ARG A 38 2.94 -18.09 -8.71
C ARG A 38 1.88 -18.16 -7.60
N ASP A 39 2.22 -17.78 -6.37
CA ASP A 39 1.31 -17.69 -5.24
C ASP A 39 1.36 -16.31 -4.58
N LEU A 40 0.35 -16.02 -3.75
CA LEU A 40 0.14 -14.71 -3.13
C LEU A 40 1.09 -14.41 -1.95
N HIS A 41 1.88 -15.39 -1.48
CA HIS A 41 2.75 -15.26 -0.32
C HIS A 41 4.19 -14.91 -0.69
N HIS A 42 4.54 -14.93 -1.98
CA HIS A 42 5.86 -14.56 -2.49
C HIS A 42 5.79 -13.27 -3.33
N PRO A 43 5.77 -12.09 -2.68
CA PRO A 43 5.69 -10.81 -3.37
C PRO A 43 7.01 -10.45 -4.05
N VAL A 44 6.90 -9.79 -5.20
CA VAL A 44 7.98 -9.06 -5.85
C VAL A 44 7.90 -7.61 -5.35
N TRP A 45 8.57 -7.33 -4.23
CA TRP A 45 8.52 -6.00 -3.60
C TRP A 45 8.92 -4.88 -4.57
N GLY A 46 8.14 -3.80 -4.57
CA GLY A 46 8.33 -2.68 -5.49
C GLY A 46 7.78 -2.90 -6.91
N ALA A 47 7.29 -4.10 -7.23
CA ALA A 47 6.62 -4.37 -8.50
C ALA A 47 5.10 -4.38 -8.35
N VAL A 48 4.44 -3.72 -9.30
CA VAL A 48 2.98 -3.63 -9.38
C VAL A 48 2.43 -4.68 -10.36
N ASP A 49 1.38 -5.38 -9.94
CA ASP A 49 0.56 -6.19 -10.83
C ASP A 49 -0.34 -5.27 -11.66
N SER A 50 -0.04 -5.14 -12.95
CA SER A 50 -0.77 -4.22 -13.84
C SER A 50 -2.25 -4.56 -14.00
N VAL A 51 -2.64 -5.84 -13.89
CA VAL A 51 -4.04 -6.26 -14.00
C VAL A 51 -4.81 -5.85 -12.76
N ARG A 52 -4.25 -6.09 -11.57
CA ARG A 52 -4.88 -5.69 -10.31
C ARG A 52 -4.87 -4.18 -10.11
N HIS A 53 -3.80 -3.51 -10.51
CA HIS A 53 -3.72 -2.05 -10.49
C HIS A 53 -4.80 -1.42 -11.36
N ARG A 54 -4.95 -1.91 -12.61
CA ARG A 54 -6.04 -1.47 -13.49
C ARG A 54 -7.40 -1.77 -12.87
N ALA A 55 -7.61 -2.97 -12.33
CA ALA A 55 -8.87 -3.32 -11.67
C ALA A 55 -9.17 -2.43 -10.46
N ALA A 56 -8.17 -2.04 -9.68
CA ALA A 56 -8.35 -1.13 -8.56
C ALA A 56 -8.79 0.26 -9.03
N PHE A 57 -8.20 0.76 -10.11
CA PHE A 57 -8.57 2.04 -10.68
C PHE A 57 -9.99 2.02 -11.28
N GLU A 58 -10.29 1.04 -12.12
CA GLU A 58 -11.57 0.95 -12.84
C GLU A 58 -12.77 0.62 -11.94
N ARG A 59 -12.53 -0.11 -10.85
CA ARG A 59 -13.60 -0.60 -9.96
C ARG A 59 -13.65 0.14 -8.64
N GLY A 60 -12.86 1.21 -8.47
CA GLY A 60 -12.80 1.98 -7.24
C GLY A 60 -12.42 1.12 -6.03
N LEU A 61 -11.36 0.31 -6.14
CA LEU A 61 -10.86 -0.50 -5.04
C LEU A 61 -9.63 0.15 -4.41
N CYS A 62 -9.46 -0.06 -3.11
CA CYS A 62 -8.25 0.33 -2.42
C CYS A 62 -7.05 -0.48 -2.93
N GLN A 63 -6.00 0.20 -3.39
CA GLN A 63 -4.79 -0.48 -3.90
C GLN A 63 -4.08 -1.35 -2.85
N VAL A 64 -4.34 -1.13 -1.56
CA VAL A 64 -3.76 -1.92 -0.46
C VAL A 64 -4.66 -3.09 -0.09
N CYS A 65 -5.91 -2.85 0.31
CA CYS A 65 -6.75 -3.91 0.88
C CYS A 65 -7.59 -4.66 -0.17
N GLY A 66 -7.72 -4.12 -1.39
CA GLY A 66 -8.54 -4.68 -2.48
C GLY A 66 -10.04 -4.55 -2.28
N LEU A 67 -10.50 -3.92 -1.19
CA LEU A 67 -11.92 -3.68 -0.92
C LEU A 67 -12.39 -2.38 -1.57
N PRO A 68 -13.71 -2.23 -1.86
CA PRO A 68 -14.27 -1.00 -2.42
C PRO A 68 -13.93 0.24 -1.60
N LEU A 69 -13.60 1.33 -2.29
CA LEU A 69 -13.41 2.64 -1.70
C LEU A 69 -14.75 3.25 -1.27
N GLU A 70 -14.70 4.01 -0.19
CA GLU A 70 -15.83 4.76 0.34
C GLU A 70 -15.69 6.25 -0.05
N HIS A 71 -16.49 7.15 0.53
CA HIS A 71 -16.46 8.58 0.17
C HIS A 71 -15.09 9.25 0.36
N ARG A 72 -14.32 8.85 1.39
CA ARG A 72 -12.99 9.43 1.63
C ARG A 72 -11.92 8.57 1.01
N VAL A 73 -11.17 9.15 0.07
CA VAL A 73 -10.10 8.45 -0.64
C VAL A 73 -8.76 9.13 -0.44
N VAL A 74 -7.82 8.28 -0.03
CA VAL A 74 -6.36 8.36 -0.07
C VAL A 74 -5.73 8.37 -1.47
N VAL A 75 -4.97 9.35 -1.95
CA VAL A 75 -4.04 9.07 -3.07
C VAL A 75 -2.60 9.41 -2.69
N PHE A 76 -1.66 8.57 -3.11
CA PHE A 76 -0.25 8.92 -3.12
C PHE A 76 0.07 9.49 -4.51
N ALA A 77 0.54 10.73 -4.54
CA ALA A 77 0.92 11.41 -5.77
C ALA A 77 2.38 11.87 -5.68
N ARG A 78 3.07 11.91 -6.82
CA ARG A 78 4.37 12.59 -6.92
C ARG A 78 4.14 14.11 -6.92
N PRO A 79 5.12 14.94 -6.54
CA PRO A 79 4.92 16.38 -6.47
C PRO A 79 4.50 16.96 -7.83
N ASP A 80 5.15 16.52 -8.91
CA ASP A 80 4.84 16.95 -10.28
C ASP A 80 3.43 16.55 -10.74
N ASP A 81 2.92 15.42 -10.28
CA ASP A 81 1.57 14.95 -10.61
C ASP A 81 0.53 15.75 -9.81
N TRP A 82 0.82 16.03 -8.53
CA TRP A 82 0.00 16.87 -7.67
C TRP A 82 -0.17 18.29 -8.24
N LEU A 83 0.93 18.93 -8.67
CA LEU A 83 0.89 20.26 -9.28
C LEU A 83 0.04 20.32 -10.56
N ARG A 84 -0.15 19.17 -11.23
CA ARG A 84 -0.99 19.03 -12.42
C ARG A 84 -2.43 18.61 -12.08
N GLY A 85 -2.75 18.39 -10.80
CA GLY A 85 -4.06 17.93 -10.35
C GLY A 85 -4.37 16.49 -10.78
N VAL A 86 -3.34 15.65 -10.99
CA VAL A 86 -3.51 14.25 -11.40
C VAL A 86 -2.91 13.30 -10.37
N ALA A 87 -3.52 12.12 -10.23
CA ALA A 87 -2.97 11.00 -9.49
C ALA A 87 -2.94 9.78 -10.41
N LEU A 88 -1.75 9.19 -10.57
CA LEU A 88 -1.55 8.02 -11.43
C LEU A 88 -1.75 6.70 -10.67
N GLU A 89 -1.88 6.78 -9.36
CA GLU A 89 -2.05 5.65 -8.45
C GLU A 89 -3.53 5.51 -8.04
N PRO A 90 -4.07 4.27 -7.90
CA PRO A 90 -5.42 4.06 -7.42
C PRO A 90 -5.61 4.56 -5.98
N GLY A 91 -6.86 4.78 -5.61
CA GLY A 91 -7.20 5.25 -4.27
C GLY A 91 -6.86 4.27 -3.14
N LEU A 92 -6.82 4.79 -1.92
CA LEU A 92 -6.66 4.04 -0.67
C LEU A 92 -7.75 4.42 0.33
N HIS A 93 -8.12 3.50 1.23
CA HIS A 93 -8.75 3.92 2.48
C HIS A 93 -7.76 4.73 3.34
N PRO A 94 -8.22 5.73 4.10
CA PRO A 94 -7.35 6.53 4.96
C PRO A 94 -6.45 5.71 5.90
N GLU A 95 -6.99 4.66 6.53
CA GLU A 95 -6.24 3.74 7.40
C GLU A 95 -5.19 2.92 6.64
N CYS A 96 -5.49 2.54 5.39
CA CYS A 96 -4.55 1.81 4.54
C CYS A 96 -3.38 2.72 4.12
N ALA A 97 -3.65 3.99 3.83
CA ALA A 97 -2.63 5.00 3.56
C ALA A 97 -1.77 5.27 4.81
N TRP A 98 -2.41 5.40 5.98
CA TRP A 98 -1.72 5.60 7.26
C TRP A 98 -0.77 4.44 7.61
N TYR A 99 -1.21 3.20 7.40
CA TYR A 99 -0.37 2.02 7.61
C TYR A 99 0.79 1.98 6.60
N SER A 100 0.48 2.14 5.31
CA SER A 100 1.48 2.06 4.23
C SER A 100 2.58 3.10 4.38
N SER A 101 2.26 4.34 4.77
CA SER A 101 3.24 5.40 5.01
C SER A 101 4.22 5.12 6.18
N ARG A 102 3.93 4.13 7.03
CA ARG A 102 4.78 3.74 8.17
C ARG A 102 5.57 2.48 7.94
N VAL A 103 5.05 1.55 7.13
CA VAL A 103 5.68 0.23 6.96
C VAL A 103 6.31 0.04 5.59
N CYS A 104 5.80 0.69 4.54
CA CYS A 104 6.27 0.44 3.18
C CYS A 104 7.68 1.02 3.00
N PRO A 105 8.72 0.21 2.73
CA PRO A 105 10.08 0.73 2.55
C PRO A 105 10.16 1.75 1.41
N MET A 106 9.37 1.57 0.35
CA MET A 106 9.34 2.50 -0.78
C MET A 106 8.80 3.89 -0.42
N LEU A 107 7.96 3.99 0.61
CA LEU A 107 7.42 5.27 1.10
C LEU A 107 8.26 5.83 2.27
N VAL A 108 8.70 4.95 3.18
CA VAL A 108 9.46 5.33 4.38
C VAL A 108 10.88 5.77 4.04
N SER A 109 11.55 5.09 3.10
CA SER A 109 12.89 5.48 2.64
C SER A 109 12.88 6.76 1.80
N ARG A 110 11.70 7.17 1.32
CA ARG A 110 11.46 8.46 0.67
C ARG A 110 10.92 9.50 1.66
N ARG A 111 11.30 9.48 2.95
CA ARG A 111 10.93 10.58 3.87
C ARG A 111 11.48 11.90 3.34
N PHE A 112 10.64 12.56 2.55
CA PHE A 112 10.82 13.85 1.93
C PHE A 112 10.86 14.89 3.04
N THR A 113 11.94 15.67 3.09
CA THR A 113 12.04 16.86 3.94
C THR A 113 10.94 17.84 3.52
N ASN A 114 9.92 17.98 4.38
CA ASN A 114 8.87 19.00 4.36
C ASN A 114 8.22 19.30 2.99
N SER A 115 6.99 18.79 2.78
CA SER A 115 5.91 19.29 1.90
C SER A 115 5.33 18.25 0.91
N GLU A 116 4.74 17.15 1.38
CA GLU A 116 3.80 16.39 0.53
C GLU A 116 2.58 15.92 1.33
N VAL A 117 1.40 16.28 0.84
CA VAL A 117 0.11 16.17 1.52
C VAL A 117 -0.53 14.83 1.12
N ALA A 118 -0.86 13.99 2.11
CA ALA A 118 -1.86 12.96 1.91
C ALA A 118 -3.21 13.68 1.72
N VAL A 119 -3.66 13.82 0.48
CA VAL A 119 -4.90 14.55 0.18
C VAL A 119 -6.06 13.56 0.23
N ALA A 120 -6.98 13.81 1.17
CA ALA A 120 -8.30 13.22 1.13
C ALA A 120 -9.11 13.98 0.08
N ILE A 121 -9.48 13.32 -1.02
CA ILE A 121 -10.53 13.83 -1.90
C ILE A 121 -11.89 13.57 -1.22
N ASN A 122 -12.73 14.62 -1.17
CA ASN A 122 -13.99 14.69 -0.44
C ASN A 122 -15.16 14.71 -1.41
#